data_AF-A0A519SH02-F1
#
_entry.id   AF-A0A519SH02-F1
#
_cell.length_a   1.000
_cell.length_b   1.000
_cell.length_c   1.000
_cell.angle_alpha   90.00
_cell.angle_beta   90.00
_cell.angle_gamma   90.00
#
_symmetry.space_group_name_H-M   'P 1'
#
loop_
_entity.id
_entity.type
_entity.pdbx_description
1 polymer ?
#
loop_
_entity_poly.entity_id
_entity_poly.type
_entity_poly.pdbx_seq_one_letter_code
_entity_poly.pdbx_strand_id
1 'polypeptide(L)'
;MKLSAYAIHNLKEIITGDTNLTPGLSGRQLVALFNKYGIRDIYHGAVPDSLSRNGYAESRMSELNNKAELAQLIEFIVSANRFTETPQLNVEDAVQYIN
;
A
#
# COMPACT_ATOMS: atom_id res chain seq x y z
N MET A 1 -4.66 10.48 10.08
CA MET A 1 -4.23 11.48 9.06
C MET A 1 -5.31 11.60 8.00
N LYS A 2 -5.49 12.77 7.38
CA LYS A 2 -6.41 12.94 6.23
C LYS A 2 -5.61 13.15 4.95
N LEU A 3 -5.85 12.33 3.94
CA LEU A 3 -5.30 12.46 2.60
C LEU A 3 -6.39 12.89 1.61
N SER A 4 -5.99 13.62 0.57
CA SER A 4 -6.87 13.92 -0.57
C SER A 4 -7.10 12.65 -1.40
N ALA A 5 -8.20 12.60 -2.15
CA ALA A 5 -8.47 11.49 -3.07
C ALA A 5 -7.33 11.35 -4.11
N TYR A 6 -6.77 12.47 -4.56
CA TYR A 6 -5.62 12.49 -5.47
C TYR A 6 -4.37 11.83 -4.86
N ALA A 7 -4.04 12.14 -3.60
CA ALA A 7 -2.91 11.52 -2.92
C ALA A 7 -3.11 10.00 -2.77
N ILE A 8 -4.31 9.57 -2.37
CA ILE A 8 -4.66 8.14 -2.26
C ILE A 8 -4.54 7.45 -3.62
N HIS A 9 -4.99 8.09 -4.70
CA HIS A 9 -4.90 7.56 -6.05
C HIS A 9 -3.45 7.31 -6.47
N ASN A 10 -2.53 8.24 -6.20
CA ASN A 10 -1.12 8.09 -6.55
C ASN A 10 -0.41 7.04 -5.68
N LEU A 11 -0.78 6.95 -4.40
CA LEU A 11 -0.15 6.01 -3.47
C LEU A 11 -0.44 4.54 -3.78
N LYS A 12 -1.50 4.22 -4.50
CA LYS A 12 -1.90 2.82 -4.72
C LYS A 12 -0.80 2.01 -5.42
N GLU A 13 -0.12 2.60 -6.39
CA GLU A 13 0.93 1.93 -7.18
C GLU A 13 2.22 1.75 -6.37
N ILE A 14 2.47 2.65 -5.42
CA ILE A 14 3.55 2.55 -4.44
C ILE A 14 3.26 1.47 -3.38
N ILE A 15 1.99 1.22 -3.06
CA ILE A 15 1.63 0.13 -2.15
C ILE A 15 1.73 -1.22 -2.84
N THR A 16 1.25 -1.32 -4.07
CA THR A 16 1.26 -2.58 -4.82
C THR A 16 2.62 -2.93 -5.38
N GLY A 17 3.51 -1.94 -5.49
CA GLY A 17 4.84 -2.06 -6.10
C GLY A 17 4.81 -2.07 -7.63
N ASP A 18 3.71 -1.61 -8.22
CA ASP A 18 3.54 -1.54 -9.68
C ASP A 18 4.39 -0.41 -10.32
N THR A 19 4.94 0.50 -9.51
CA THR A 19 5.87 1.56 -9.98
C THR A 19 7.30 1.07 -10.23
N ASN A 20 7.65 -0.16 -9.86
CA ASN A 20 9.04 -0.65 -9.75
C ASN A 20 9.93 0.17 -8.79
N LEU A 21 9.35 1.09 -8.00
CA LEU A 21 10.08 1.86 -6.97
C LEU A 21 9.97 1.21 -5.60
N THR A 22 9.02 0.30 -5.41
CA THR A 22 8.83 -0.42 -4.15
C THR A 22 8.57 -1.89 -4.42
N PRO A 23 8.85 -2.78 -3.45
CA PRO A 23 8.65 -4.20 -3.64
C PRO A 23 7.19 -4.54 -3.97
N GLY A 24 7.03 -5.32 -5.04
CA GLY A 24 5.74 -5.83 -5.49
C GLY A 24 5.07 -6.69 -4.44
N LEU A 25 3.80 -6.41 -4.16
CA LEU A 25 2.98 -7.23 -3.27
C LEU A 25 1.97 -8.06 -4.08
N SER A 26 1.94 -9.36 -3.81
CA SER A 26 0.88 -10.25 -4.28
C SER A 26 -0.47 -9.87 -3.65
N GLY A 27 -1.58 -10.32 -4.24
CA GLY A 27 -2.91 -10.10 -3.67
C GLY A 27 -3.05 -10.60 -2.24
N ARG A 28 -2.44 -11.76 -1.91
CA ARG A 28 -2.43 -12.29 -0.54
C ARG A 28 -1.67 -11.39 0.42
N GLN A 29 -0.51 -10.88 0.01
CA GLN A 29 0.29 -9.97 0.83
C GLN A 29 -0.42 -8.63 1.04
N LEU A 30 -1.12 -8.11 0.04
CA LEU A 30 -1.93 -6.89 0.18
C LEU A 30 -3.06 -7.07 1.19
N VAL A 31 -3.81 -8.16 1.11
CA VAL A 31 -4.88 -8.43 2.10
C VAL A 31 -4.28 -8.54 3.51
N ALA A 32 -3.18 -9.28 3.69
CA ALA A 32 -2.51 -9.39 4.98
C ALA A 32 -2.00 -8.03 5.50
N LEU A 33 -1.44 -7.19 4.62
CA LEU A 33 -0.96 -5.85 4.96
C LEU A 33 -2.09 -4.98 5.48
N PHE A 34 -3.18 -4.84 4.75
CA PHE A 34 -4.31 -3.99 5.16
C PHE A 34 -4.98 -4.53 6.43
N ASN A 35 -5.03 -5.85 6.62
CA ASN A 35 -5.57 -6.44 7.84
C ASN A 35 -4.77 -6.09 9.10
N LYS A 36 -3.46 -5.89 8.97
CA LYS A 36 -2.61 -5.39 10.08
C LYS A 36 -3.03 -3.98 10.53
N TYR A 37 -3.63 -3.20 9.64
CA TYR A 37 -4.02 -1.81 9.87
C TYR A 37 -5.54 -1.62 9.98
N GLY A 38 -6.25 -2.66 10.46
CA GLY A 38 -7.65 -2.54 10.87
C GLY A 38 -8.69 -2.93 9.82
N ILE A 39 -8.28 -3.32 8.61
CA ILE A 39 -9.16 -3.97 7.63
C ILE A 39 -9.40 -5.43 8.05
N ARG A 40 -10.51 -6.03 7.62
CA ARG A 40 -10.88 -7.41 7.99
C ARG A 40 -11.30 -8.22 6.77
N ASP A 41 -10.47 -8.18 5.74
CA ASP A 41 -10.74 -8.87 4.49
C ASP A 41 -10.17 -10.29 4.51
N ILE A 42 -10.79 -11.19 3.72
CA ILE A 42 -10.34 -12.58 3.60
C ILE A 42 -9.86 -12.84 2.18
N TYR A 43 -8.67 -13.42 2.03
CA TYR A 43 -8.12 -13.77 0.73
C TYR A 43 -8.62 -15.14 0.26
N HIS A 44 -9.43 -15.16 -0.80
CA HIS A 44 -9.99 -16.37 -1.41
C HIS A 44 -9.47 -16.60 -2.85
N GLY A 45 -8.16 -16.50 -3.04
CA GLY A 45 -7.53 -16.68 -4.36
C GLY A 45 -7.44 -15.40 -5.19
N ALA A 46 -8.21 -14.37 -4.85
CA ALA A 46 -8.11 -13.01 -5.35
C ALA A 46 -8.27 -12.00 -4.21
N VAL A 47 -7.93 -10.74 -4.48
CA VAL A 47 -8.32 -9.64 -3.58
C VAL A 47 -9.86 -9.48 -3.59
N PRO A 48 -10.47 -9.02 -2.48
CA PRO A 48 -11.92 -8.81 -2.39
C PRO A 48 -12.54 -7.93 -3.48
N ASP A 49 -13.87 -8.02 -3.60
CA ASP A 49 -14.72 -7.15 -4.41
C ASP A 49 -14.42 -7.18 -5.92
N SER A 50 -13.78 -8.25 -6.40
CA SER A 50 -13.36 -8.40 -7.80
C SER A 50 -12.49 -7.23 -8.30
N LEU A 51 -11.77 -6.58 -7.39
CA LEU A 51 -10.90 -5.44 -7.70
C LEU A 51 -9.56 -5.90 -8.27
N SER A 52 -8.90 -4.99 -8.99
CA SER A 52 -7.46 -5.10 -9.25
C SER A 52 -6.68 -4.85 -7.95
N ARG A 53 -5.39 -5.19 -7.91
CA ARG A 53 -4.53 -4.86 -6.76
C ARG A 53 -4.51 -3.36 -6.46
N ASN A 54 -4.43 -2.53 -7.50
CA ASN A 54 -4.44 -1.06 -7.37
C ASN A 54 -5.80 -0.56 -6.91
N GLY A 55 -6.89 -1.08 -7.47
CA GLY A 55 -8.25 -0.71 -7.02
C GLY A 55 -8.51 -1.12 -5.57
N TYR A 56 -8.03 -2.29 -5.16
CA TYR A 56 -8.09 -2.75 -3.78
C TYR A 56 -7.31 -1.82 -2.84
N ALA A 57 -6.05 -1.51 -3.15
CA ALA A 57 -5.24 -0.61 -2.34
C ALA A 57 -5.86 0.80 -2.21
N GLU A 58 -6.37 1.36 -3.31
CA GLU A 58 -7.06 2.65 -3.34
C GLU A 58 -8.33 2.65 -2.47
N SER A 59 -9.15 1.60 -2.58
CA SER A 59 -10.38 1.43 -1.80
C SER A 59 -10.07 1.33 -0.29
N ARG A 60 -9.11 0.49 0.10
CA ARG A 60 -8.78 0.27 1.52
C ARG A 60 -8.06 1.45 2.16
N MET A 61 -7.20 2.16 1.41
CA MET A 61 -6.68 3.44 1.89
C MET A 61 -7.79 4.47 2.12
N SER A 62 -8.79 4.52 1.26
CA SER A 62 -9.94 5.41 1.42
C SER A 62 -10.74 5.06 2.68
N GLU A 63 -10.90 3.77 2.99
CA GLU A 63 -11.53 3.29 4.22
C GLU A 63 -10.73 3.63 5.49
N LEU A 64 -9.40 3.66 5.40
CA LEU A 64 -8.51 4.08 6.48
C LEU A 64 -8.37 5.60 6.57
N ASN A 65 -8.90 6.37 5.62
CA ASN A 65 -8.75 7.82 5.61
C ASN A 65 -9.39 8.46 6.86
N ASN A 66 -8.69 9.42 7.47
CA ASN A 66 -8.98 9.99 8.79
C ASN A 66 -8.76 9.06 10.00
N LYS A 67 -8.33 7.81 9.82
CA LYS A 67 -7.95 6.93 10.93
C LYS A 67 -6.45 7.07 11.27
N ALA A 68 -6.04 6.57 12.43
CA ALA A 68 -4.64 6.63 12.87
C ALA A 68 -3.78 5.61 12.11
N GLU A 69 -4.38 4.48 11.78
CA GLU A 69 -3.82 3.34 11.07
C GLU A 69 -3.33 3.71 9.67
N LEU A 70 -3.94 4.70 9.01
CA LEU A 70 -3.43 5.21 7.74
C LEU A 70 -2.01 5.77 7.88
N ALA A 71 -1.74 6.54 8.95
CA ALA A 71 -0.40 7.11 9.14
C ALA A 71 0.64 5.99 9.36
N GLN A 72 0.27 4.97 10.13
CA GLN A 72 1.13 3.80 10.39
C GLN A 72 1.38 2.98 9.12
N LEU A 73 0.35 2.83 8.27
CA LEU A 73 0.48 2.19 6.97
C LEU A 73 1.46 2.97 6.07
N ILE A 74 1.33 4.29 5.97
CA ILE A 74 2.24 5.15 5.20
C ILE A 74 3.67 5.04 5.72
N GLU A 75 3.87 5.10 7.05
CA GLU A 75 5.18 4.94 7.67
C GLU A 75 5.83 3.60 7.30
N PHE A 76 5.05 2.51 7.31
CA PHE A 76 5.54 1.21 6.88
C PHE A 76 5.91 1.17 5.39
N ILE A 77 5.08 1.76 4.53
CA ILE A 77 5.28 1.80 3.06
C ILE A 77 6.62 2.44 2.69
N VAL A 78 7.01 3.50 3.40
CA VAL A 78 8.27 4.25 3.18
C VAL A 78 9.43 3.74 4.04
N SER A 79 9.20 2.76 4.90
CA SER A 79 10.25 2.24 5.78
C SER A 79 11.29 1.43 5.00
N ALA A 80 12.58 1.64 5.31
CA ALA A 80 13.68 0.91 4.69
C ALA A 80 13.56 -0.62 4.87
N ASN A 81 12.92 -1.07 5.95
CA ASN A 81 12.65 -2.48 6.21
C ASN A 81 11.74 -3.14 5.17
N ARG A 82 10.98 -2.36 4.39
CA ARG A 82 10.21 -2.91 3.28
C ARG A 82 11.14 -3.38 2.15
N PHE A 83 12.32 -2.77 2.01
CA PHE A 83 13.25 -2.95 0.88
C PHE A 83 14.35 -3.98 1.16
N THR A 84 14.46 -4.47 2.40
CA THR A 84 15.57 -5.34 2.84
C THR A 84 15.64 -6.69 2.11
N GLU A 85 14.54 -7.13 1.50
CA GLU A 85 14.50 -8.37 0.70
C GLU A 85 14.55 -8.12 -0.82
N THR A 86 14.70 -6.88 -1.27
CA THR A 86 14.77 -6.53 -2.71
C THR A 86 15.98 -5.62 -2.98
N PRO A 87 17.18 -6.20 -3.18
CA PRO A 87 18.46 -5.45 -3.24
C PRO A 87 18.55 -4.40 -4.35
N GLN A 88 17.64 -4.42 -5.33
CA GLN A 88 17.63 -3.53 -6.49
C GLN A 88 16.81 -2.25 -6.27
N LEU A 89 16.11 -2.11 -5.13
CA LEU A 89 15.21 -0.97 -4.87
C LEU A 89 15.78 -0.05 -3.78
N ASN A 90 15.79 1.26 -4.04
CA ASN A 90 16.25 2.28 -3.11
C ASN A 90 15.07 3.08 -2.52
N VAL A 91 15.10 3.28 -1.21
CA VAL A 91 14.10 4.06 -0.45
C VAL A 91 14.08 5.53 -0.90
N GLU A 92 15.24 6.10 -1.22
CA GLU A 92 15.35 7.52 -1.59
C GLU A 92 14.57 7.83 -2.87
N ASP A 93 14.63 6.94 -3.85
CA ASP A 93 13.89 7.08 -5.12
C ASP A 93 12.37 7.00 -4.89
N ALA A 94 11.93 6.12 -3.99
CA ALA A 94 10.51 6.00 -3.63
C ALA A 94 10.00 7.24 -2.90
N VAL A 95 10.79 7.83 -2.00
CA VAL A 95 10.42 9.06 -1.27
C VAL A 95 10.37 10.26 -2.21
N GLN A 96 11.29 10.39 -3.17
CA GLN A 96 11.25 11.47 -4.16
C GLN A 96 10.01 11.40 -5.07
N TYR A 97 9.52 10.22 -5.39
CA TYR A 97 8.31 10.07 -6.20
C TYR A 97 7.02 10.47 -5.46
N ILE A 98 7.02 10.38 -4.12
CA ILE A 98 5.86 10.68 -3.28
C ILE A 98 5.72 12.18 -2.99
N ASN A 99 6.82 12.93 -2.94
CA ASN A 99 6.87 14.36 -2.62
C ASN A 99 6.75 15.25 -3.87
#